data_AF-A0A0H3ZV66-F1
#
_entry.id   AF-A0A0H3ZV66-F1
#
_cell.length_a   1.000
_cell.length_b   1.000
_cell.length_c   1.000
_cell.angle_alpha   90.00
_cell.angle_beta   90.00
_cell.angle_gamma   90.00
#
_symmetry.space_group_name_H-M   'P 1'
#
loop_
_entity.id
_entity.type
_entity.pdbx_description
1 polymer ?
#
loop_
_entity_poly.entity_id
_entity_poly.type
_entity_poly.pdbx_seq_one_letter_code
_entity_poly.pdbx_strand_id
1 'polypeptide(L)'
;MSGTNAQTRSFINTGYRTARKFGGSFCTVTQGIGDFFVNEEARASYDNSDIHITLRQGEGFEKFLQDNPKAFNEMEQGIIKSFPRAGDAGYSCVRIKAGGHTTYHRVFSDPFTRACYSTEATEFEYCENLVKQGMPSIEAIEATAQHFYGQEIADYQQALQQKAQGVSHDV
;
A
#
# COMPACT_ATOMS: atom_id res chain seq x y z
N MET A 1 -18.22 -19.07 15.08
CA MET A 1 -17.18 -19.96 14.53
C MET A 1 -16.16 -20.22 15.63
N SER A 2 -16.14 -21.41 16.26
CA SER A 2 -15.23 -21.70 17.38
C SER A 2 -14.34 -22.95 17.18
N GLY A 3 -14.43 -23.61 16.02
CA GLY A 3 -13.57 -24.77 15.66
C GLY A 3 -12.40 -24.45 14.73
N THR A 4 -12.39 -23.26 14.09
CA THR A 4 -11.46 -22.90 13.02
C THR A 4 -10.13 -22.32 13.53
N ASN A 5 -10.11 -21.73 14.73
CA ASN A 5 -8.96 -20.94 15.21
C ASN A 5 -7.69 -21.75 15.47
N ALA A 6 -7.79 -22.93 16.10
CA ALA A 6 -6.59 -23.71 16.45
C ALA A 6 -5.85 -24.24 15.21
N GLN A 7 -6.60 -24.70 14.20
CA GLN A 7 -6.03 -25.21 12.94
C GLN A 7 -5.43 -24.07 12.10
N THR A 8 -6.15 -22.95 11.96
CA THR A 8 -5.64 -21.76 11.25
C THR A 8 -4.37 -21.21 11.91
N ARG A 9 -4.30 -21.19 13.24
CA ARG A 9 -3.11 -20.73 13.97
C ARG A 9 -1.91 -21.66 13.78
N SER A 10 -2.13 -22.97 13.83
CA SER A 10 -1.08 -23.95 13.54
C SER A 10 -0.58 -23.82 12.10
N PHE A 11 -1.48 -23.58 11.15
CA PHE A 11 -1.15 -23.34 9.75
C PHE A 11 -0.32 -22.06 9.56
N ILE A 12 -0.71 -20.93 10.18
CA ILE A 12 0.02 -19.67 10.09
C ILE A 12 1.43 -19.82 10.69
N ASN A 13 1.54 -20.33 11.93
CA ASN A 13 2.84 -20.46 12.59
C ASN A 13 3.79 -21.43 11.86
N THR A 14 3.26 -22.58 11.41
CA THR A 14 4.04 -23.56 10.64
C THR A 14 4.38 -23.00 9.26
N GLY A 15 3.43 -22.35 8.61
CA GLY A 15 3.58 -21.69 7.33
C GLY A 15 4.70 -20.66 7.36
N TYR A 16 4.63 -19.65 8.23
CA TYR A 16 5.64 -18.58 8.34
C TYR A 16 7.06 -19.14 8.54
N ARG A 17 7.23 -20.18 9.37
CA ARG A 17 8.54 -20.84 9.55
C ARG A 17 9.00 -21.63 8.33
N THR A 18 8.07 -22.21 7.59
CA THR A 18 8.35 -23.06 6.43
C THR A 18 8.68 -22.22 5.20
N ALA A 19 7.89 -21.19 4.91
CA ALA A 19 8.11 -20.30 3.77
C ALA A 19 9.53 -19.73 3.76
N ARG A 20 10.02 -19.23 4.91
CA ARG A 20 11.40 -18.74 5.05
C ARG A 20 12.46 -19.76 4.65
N LYS A 21 12.27 -21.06 4.94
CA LYS A 21 13.23 -22.13 4.59
C LYS A 21 13.28 -22.43 3.09
N PHE A 22 12.19 -22.17 2.37
CA PHE A 22 12.07 -22.44 0.95
C PHE A 22 12.10 -21.17 0.08
N GLY A 23 12.56 -20.04 0.65
CA GLY A 23 12.61 -18.75 -0.07
C GLY A 23 11.25 -18.13 -0.37
N GLY A 24 10.18 -18.62 0.26
CA GLY A 24 8.84 -18.04 0.17
C GLY A 24 8.63 -16.93 1.21
N SER A 25 7.60 -16.12 0.99
CA SER A 25 7.14 -15.09 1.94
C SER A 25 5.63 -15.15 2.11
N PHE A 26 5.16 -14.65 3.26
CA PHE A 26 3.74 -14.38 3.49
C PHE A 26 3.56 -12.87 3.67
N CYS A 27 2.48 -12.37 3.08
CA CYS A 27 2.04 -11.00 3.26
C CYS A 27 0.62 -11.02 3.80
N THR A 28 0.37 -10.24 4.87
CA THR A 28 -0.98 -10.01 5.40
C THR A 28 -1.24 -8.52 5.33
N VAL A 29 -2.41 -8.13 4.82
CA VAL A 29 -2.81 -6.73 4.65
C VAL A 29 -4.14 -6.51 5.38
N THR A 30 -4.22 -5.46 6.19
CA THR A 30 -5.44 -5.02 6.89
C THR A 30 -5.72 -3.55 6.60
N GLN A 31 -6.94 -3.09 6.90
CA GLN A 31 -7.33 -1.69 6.68
C GLN A 31 -6.71 -0.77 7.73
N GLY A 32 -6.73 -1.20 9.00
CA GLY A 32 -6.07 -0.52 10.10
C GLY A 32 -5.16 -1.45 10.88
N ILE A 33 -4.15 -0.88 11.54
CA ILE A 33 -3.25 -1.68 12.39
C ILE A 33 -4.00 -2.42 13.50
N GLY A 34 -5.07 -1.82 14.03
CA GLY A 34 -5.89 -2.43 15.08
C GLY A 34 -6.49 -3.78 14.68
N ASP A 35 -6.75 -4.00 13.39
CA ASP A 35 -7.34 -5.24 12.89
C ASP A 35 -6.45 -6.46 13.14
N PHE A 36 -5.12 -6.28 13.18
CA PHE A 36 -4.18 -7.33 13.57
C PHE A 36 -4.36 -7.77 15.03
N PHE A 37 -4.94 -6.94 15.89
CA PHE A 37 -4.99 -7.17 17.33
C PHE A 37 -6.34 -7.68 17.81
N VAL A 38 -7.32 -7.84 16.90
CA VAL A 38 -8.68 -8.32 17.18
C VAL A 38 -8.73 -9.83 17.42
N ASN A 39 -7.93 -10.60 16.69
CA ASN A 39 -7.82 -12.07 16.87
C ASN A 39 -6.36 -12.52 16.95
N GLU A 40 -6.13 -13.68 17.54
CA GLU A 40 -4.79 -14.20 17.82
C GLU A 40 -4.06 -14.62 16.55
N GLU A 41 -4.78 -15.03 15.51
CA GLU A 41 -4.23 -15.46 14.23
C GLU A 41 -3.59 -14.29 13.46
N ALA A 42 -4.31 -13.17 13.34
CA ALA A 42 -3.80 -11.95 12.74
C ALA A 42 -2.67 -11.36 13.59
N ARG A 43 -2.78 -11.44 14.93
CA ARG A 43 -1.70 -11.00 15.82
C ARG A 43 -0.43 -11.82 15.59
N ALA A 44 -0.56 -13.14 15.45
CA ALA A 44 0.57 -14.00 15.11
C ALA A 44 1.21 -13.63 13.76
N SER A 45 0.42 -13.27 12.75
CA SER A 45 0.97 -12.76 11.48
C SER A 45 1.75 -11.45 11.68
N TYR A 46 1.25 -10.53 12.51
CA TYR A 46 1.95 -9.28 12.82
C TYR A 46 3.25 -9.53 13.61
N ASP A 47 3.19 -10.31 14.68
CA ASP A 47 4.32 -10.56 15.59
C ASP A 47 5.45 -11.37 14.93
N ASN A 48 5.12 -12.28 14.01
CA ASN A 48 6.11 -13.10 13.30
C ASN A 48 6.66 -12.43 12.03
N SER A 49 6.16 -11.25 11.64
CA SER A 49 6.65 -10.53 10.47
C SER A 49 7.94 -9.77 10.78
N ASP A 50 8.98 -10.00 9.98
CA ASP A 50 10.27 -9.28 10.07
C ASP A 50 10.20 -7.87 9.46
N ILE A 51 9.22 -7.67 8.57
CA ILE A 51 8.97 -6.41 7.87
C ILE A 51 7.56 -5.94 8.18
N HIS A 52 7.43 -4.73 8.74
CA HIS A 52 6.16 -4.04 8.90
C HIS A 52 6.10 -2.83 7.98
N ILE A 53 5.06 -2.79 7.16
CA ILE A 53 4.76 -1.67 6.25
C ILE A 53 3.49 -1.00 6.78
N THR A 54 3.61 0.25 7.22
CA THR A 54 2.49 1.02 7.79
C THR A 54 2.23 2.24 6.92
N LEU A 55 1.05 2.27 6.30
CA LEU A 55 0.54 3.41 5.53
C LEU A 55 -0.30 4.33 6.42
N ARG A 56 -0.93 5.36 5.83
CA ARG A 56 -1.91 6.21 6.51
C ARG A 56 -2.91 5.37 7.29
N GLN A 57 -3.12 5.74 8.55
CA GLN A 57 -4.10 5.09 9.42
C GLN A 57 -5.37 5.94 9.53
N GLY A 58 -6.52 5.29 9.71
CA GLY A 58 -7.82 5.95 9.92
C GLY A 58 -8.07 6.32 11.39
N GLU A 59 -9.34 6.60 11.71
CA GLU A 59 -9.79 7.06 13.04
C GLU A 59 -9.42 6.09 14.18
N GLY A 60 -9.34 4.78 13.89
CA GLY A 60 -8.97 3.76 14.87
C GLY A 60 -7.53 3.84 15.38
N PHE A 61 -6.66 4.65 14.77
CA PHE A 61 -5.26 4.72 15.15
C PHE A 61 -5.03 5.27 16.56
N GLU A 62 -5.77 6.32 16.95
CA GLU A 62 -5.60 6.93 18.27
C GLU A 62 -5.93 5.93 19.39
N LYS A 63 -7.05 5.23 19.23
CA LYS A 63 -7.45 4.16 20.14
C LYS A 63 -6.39 3.05 20.19
N PHE A 64 -5.88 2.63 19.04
CA PHE A 64 -4.83 1.63 18.99
C PHE A 64 -3.58 2.06 19.78
N LEU A 65 -3.16 3.32 19.67
CA LEU A 65 -2.00 3.86 20.39
C LEU A 65 -2.24 3.90 21.91
N GLN A 66 -3.46 4.23 22.35
CA GLN A 66 -3.84 4.19 23.77
C GLN A 66 -3.77 2.77 24.33
N ASP A 67 -4.30 1.80 23.59
CA ASP A 67 -4.30 0.39 23.97
C ASP A 67 -2.88 -0.24 23.87
N ASN A 68 -2.00 0.32 23.03
CA ASN A 68 -0.67 -0.20 22.74
C ASN A 68 0.40 0.92 22.79
N PRO A 69 0.66 1.54 23.95
CA PRO A 69 1.49 2.74 24.06
C PRO A 69 2.97 2.53 23.69
N LYS A 70 3.41 1.28 23.58
CA LYS A 70 4.78 0.90 23.18
C LYS A 70 4.90 0.50 21.71
N ALA A 71 3.80 0.48 20.95
CA ALA A 71 3.82 0.06 19.55
C ALA A 71 4.61 1.03 18.66
N PHE A 72 4.52 2.32 18.95
CA PHE A 72 5.21 3.40 18.24
C PHE A 72 5.70 4.45 19.23
N ASN A 73 6.89 5.00 18.99
CA ASN A 73 7.37 6.18 19.73
C ASN A 73 6.66 7.47 19.26
N GLU A 74 6.80 8.55 20.01
CA GLU A 74 6.11 9.83 19.72
C GLU A 74 6.41 10.38 18.31
N MET A 75 7.65 10.27 17.85
CA MET A 75 8.05 10.72 16.50
C MET A 75 7.37 9.87 15.42
N GLU A 76 7.35 8.55 15.58
CA GLU A 76 6.66 7.64 14.67
C GLU A 76 5.16 7.92 14.60
N GLN A 77 4.53 8.15 15.76
CA GLN A 77 3.12 8.52 15.84
C GLN A 77 2.84 9.82 15.09
N GLY A 78 3.66 10.86 15.32
CA GLY A 78 3.53 12.15 14.65
C GLY A 78 3.64 12.03 13.13
N ILE A 79 4.63 11.28 12.64
CA ILE A 79 4.83 11.06 11.21
C ILE A 79 3.65 10.30 10.60
N ILE A 80 3.23 9.17 11.18
CA ILE A 80 2.11 8.38 10.64
C ILE A 80 0.82 9.21 10.63
N LYS A 81 0.56 10.00 11.68
CA LYS A 81 -0.61 10.91 11.75
C LYS A 81 -0.57 12.01 10.69
N SER A 82 0.61 12.40 10.22
CA SER A 82 0.78 13.39 9.15
C SER A 82 0.61 12.84 7.74
N PHE A 83 0.47 11.52 7.56
CA PHE A 83 0.33 10.92 6.24
C PHE A 83 -0.97 11.38 5.56
N PRO A 84 -0.90 12.07 4.41
CA PRO A 84 -2.07 12.53 3.68
C PRO A 84 -2.80 11.34 3.05
N ARG A 85 -4.06 11.55 2.62
CA ARG A 85 -4.73 10.57 1.76
C ARG A 85 -3.98 10.50 0.43
N ALA A 86 -3.78 9.28 -0.08
CA ALA A 86 -3.00 9.10 -1.30
C ALA A 86 -3.60 9.82 -2.51
N GLY A 87 -4.94 9.83 -2.63
CA GLY A 87 -5.63 10.55 -3.70
C GLY A 87 -5.41 12.06 -3.68
N ASP A 88 -5.26 12.67 -2.50
CA ASP A 88 -5.03 14.12 -2.36
C ASP A 88 -3.56 14.48 -2.63
N ALA A 89 -2.63 13.58 -2.26
CA ALA A 89 -1.20 13.84 -2.36
C ALA A 89 -0.56 13.38 -3.67
N GLY A 90 -1.22 12.48 -4.42
CA GLY A 90 -0.65 11.83 -5.61
C GLY A 90 0.40 10.74 -5.27
N TYR A 91 0.54 10.36 -4.00
CA TYR A 91 1.45 9.31 -3.54
C TYR A 91 1.01 8.70 -2.21
N SER A 92 1.45 7.47 -1.95
CA SER A 92 1.28 6.85 -0.63
C SER A 92 2.49 7.11 0.25
N CYS A 93 2.26 7.63 1.45
CA CYS A 93 3.30 7.64 2.49
C CYS A 93 3.38 6.28 3.19
N VAL A 94 4.60 5.81 3.40
CA VAL A 94 4.87 4.48 3.95
C VAL A 94 5.95 4.56 5.01
N ARG A 95 5.67 4.03 6.20
CA ARG A 95 6.70 3.66 7.19
C ARG A 95 7.08 2.20 6.96
N ILE A 96 8.38 1.92 6.84
CA ILE A 96 8.91 0.56 6.73
C ILE A 96 9.79 0.29 7.95
N LYS A 97 9.45 -0.73 8.74
CA LYS A 97 10.30 -1.28 9.80
C LYS A 97 10.82 -2.64 9.35
N ALA A 98 12.14 -2.79 9.26
CA ALA A 98 12.79 -4.03 8.86
C ALA A 98 14.18 -4.12 9.50
N GLY A 99 14.58 -5.30 9.98
CA GLY A 99 15.93 -5.51 10.54
C GLY A 99 16.31 -4.56 11.68
N GLY A 100 15.34 -4.13 12.48
CA GLY A 100 15.55 -3.15 13.57
C GLY A 100 15.62 -1.68 13.14
N HIS A 101 15.59 -1.39 11.83
CA HIS A 101 15.58 -0.04 11.30
C HIS A 101 14.16 0.40 10.94
N THR A 102 13.90 1.70 11.03
CA THR A 102 12.64 2.31 10.58
C THR A 102 12.95 3.43 9.61
N THR A 103 12.27 3.44 8.47
CA THR A 103 12.42 4.43 7.40
C THR A 103 11.06 4.89 6.89
N TYR A 104 11.02 6.02 6.22
CA TYR A 104 9.78 6.63 5.71
C TYR A 104 9.95 7.01 4.25
N HIS A 105 8.96 6.69 3.44
CA HIS A 105 9.03 6.79 1.98
C HIS A 105 7.75 7.35 1.41
N ARG A 106 7.87 7.92 0.20
CA ARG A 106 6.74 8.18 -0.69
C ARG A 106 6.79 7.17 -1.81
N VAL A 107 5.69 6.45 -2.01
CA VAL A 107 5.52 5.47 -3.08
C VAL A 107 4.62 6.08 -4.12
N PHE A 108 5.15 6.17 -5.34
CA PHE A 108 4.46 6.64 -6.53
C PHE A 108 4.17 5.43 -7.41
N SER A 109 2.90 5.28 -7.80
CA SER A 109 2.48 4.26 -8.77
C SER A 109 2.30 4.94 -10.12
N ASP A 110 2.73 4.28 -11.19
CA ASP A 110 2.54 4.83 -12.53
C ASP A 110 1.03 4.93 -12.86
N PRO A 111 0.64 5.89 -13.70
CA PRO A 111 -0.75 6.11 -14.09
C PRO A 111 -1.50 4.88 -14.63
N PHE A 112 -0.82 4.00 -15.37
CA PHE A 112 -1.43 2.79 -15.89
C PHE A 112 -1.76 1.81 -14.76
N THR A 113 -0.81 1.55 -13.86
CA THR A 113 -1.02 0.69 -12.67
C THR A 113 -2.13 1.25 -11.78
N ARG A 114 -2.20 2.58 -11.60
CA ARG A 114 -3.27 3.23 -10.85
C ARG A 114 -4.65 2.95 -11.45
N ALA A 115 -4.80 3.16 -12.77
CA ALA A 115 -6.06 2.88 -13.47
C ALA A 115 -6.42 1.38 -13.44
N CYS A 116 -5.43 0.50 -13.61
CA CYS A 116 -5.61 -0.95 -13.64
C CYS A 116 -6.15 -1.51 -12.31
N TYR A 117 -5.69 -0.98 -11.18
CA TYR A 117 -6.09 -1.41 -9.83
C TYR A 117 -7.04 -0.44 -9.13
N SER A 118 -7.65 0.49 -9.88
CA SER A 118 -8.53 1.48 -9.29
C SER A 118 -9.78 0.85 -8.71
N THR A 119 -10.19 1.36 -7.55
CA THR A 119 -11.48 1.05 -6.92
C THR A 119 -12.40 2.25 -6.88
N GLU A 120 -11.98 3.39 -7.47
CA GLU A 120 -12.79 4.59 -7.57
C GLU A 120 -13.89 4.36 -8.61
N ALA A 121 -15.14 4.57 -8.20
CA ALA A 121 -16.31 4.20 -9.00
C ALA A 121 -16.31 4.88 -10.38
N THR A 122 -15.87 6.14 -10.47
CA THR A 122 -15.83 6.91 -11.72
C THR A 122 -14.78 6.38 -12.69
N GLU A 123 -13.61 5.94 -12.19
CA GLU A 123 -12.54 5.38 -13.02
C GLU A 123 -12.94 3.99 -13.53
N PHE A 124 -13.50 3.17 -12.62
CA PHE A 124 -14.01 1.85 -12.96
C PHE A 124 -15.12 1.93 -14.02
N GLU A 125 -16.12 2.79 -13.82
CA GLU A 125 -17.22 2.97 -14.78
C GLU A 125 -16.74 3.43 -16.15
N TYR A 126 -15.79 4.37 -16.19
CA TYR A 126 -15.20 4.84 -17.45
C TYR A 126 -14.52 3.70 -18.22
N CYS A 127 -13.66 2.92 -17.55
CA CYS A 127 -12.98 1.78 -18.17
C CYS A 127 -13.98 0.72 -18.65
N GLU A 128 -14.96 0.37 -17.81
CA GLU A 128 -16.00 -0.61 -18.11
C GLU A 128 -16.85 -0.20 -19.33
N ASN A 129 -17.15 1.08 -19.47
CA ASN A 129 -17.90 1.61 -20.61
C ASN A 129 -17.11 1.52 -21.92
N LEU A 130 -15.79 1.74 -21.90
CA LEU A 130 -14.93 1.55 -23.08
C LEU A 130 -14.88 0.08 -23.50
N VAL A 131 -14.74 -0.83 -22.53
CA VAL A 131 -14.76 -2.28 -22.81
C VAL A 131 -16.10 -2.70 -23.41
N LYS A 132 -17.23 -2.21 -22.88
CA LYS A 132 -18.56 -2.47 -23.44
C LYS A 132 -18.75 -1.94 -24.86
N GLN A 133 -18.00 -0.91 -25.26
CA GLN A 133 -17.97 -0.40 -26.64
C GLN A 133 -17.08 -1.24 -27.58
N GLY A 134 -16.48 -2.31 -27.08
CA GLY A 134 -15.63 -3.23 -27.85
C GLY A 134 -14.15 -2.88 -27.81
N MET A 135 -13.72 -1.91 -27.00
CA MET A 135 -12.30 -1.61 -26.81
C MET A 135 -11.61 -2.76 -26.05
N PRO A 136 -10.42 -3.23 -26.50
CA PRO A 136 -9.64 -4.21 -25.75
C PRO A 136 -9.30 -3.73 -24.34
N SER A 137 -9.31 -4.62 -23.35
CA SER A 137 -9.18 -4.24 -21.93
C SER A 137 -7.91 -3.44 -21.62
N ILE A 138 -6.77 -3.78 -22.23
CA ILE A 138 -5.52 -3.05 -22.02
C ILE A 138 -5.61 -1.63 -22.57
N GLU A 139 -6.16 -1.46 -23.78
CA GLU A 139 -6.38 -0.14 -24.39
C GLU A 139 -7.39 0.70 -23.58
N ALA A 140 -8.42 0.06 -23.02
CA ALA A 140 -9.37 0.72 -22.14
C ALA A 140 -8.71 1.23 -20.84
N ILE A 141 -7.80 0.45 -20.26
CA ILE A 141 -7.02 0.87 -19.08
C ILE A 141 -6.09 2.03 -19.44
N GLU A 142 -5.39 1.97 -20.58
CA GLU A 142 -4.53 3.07 -21.06
C GLU A 142 -5.35 4.36 -21.29
N ALA A 143 -6.50 4.25 -21.95
CA ALA A 143 -7.41 5.37 -22.16
C ALA A 143 -7.96 5.92 -20.83
N THR A 144 -8.22 5.07 -19.85
CA THR A 144 -8.62 5.47 -18.50
C THR A 144 -7.49 6.22 -17.79
N ALA A 145 -6.27 5.68 -17.81
CA ALA A 145 -5.10 6.34 -17.25
C ALA A 145 -4.86 7.71 -17.89
N GLN A 146 -4.98 7.81 -19.21
CA GLN A 146 -4.84 9.07 -19.93
C GLN A 146 -5.96 10.07 -19.58
N HIS A 147 -7.18 9.60 -19.36
CA HIS A 147 -8.32 10.45 -19.00
C HIS A 147 -8.15 11.08 -17.61
N PHE A 148 -7.78 10.29 -16.60
CA PHE A 148 -7.72 10.74 -15.20
C PHE A 148 -6.34 11.30 -14.79
N TYR A 149 -5.27 10.84 -15.43
CA TYR A 149 -3.88 11.17 -15.04
C TYR A 149 -3.06 11.74 -16.21
N GLY A 150 -3.70 12.17 -17.30
CA GLY A 150 -3.03 12.64 -18.52
C GLY A 150 -2.04 13.78 -18.29
N GLN A 151 -2.32 14.68 -17.33
CA GLN A 151 -1.39 15.75 -16.96
C GLN A 151 -0.12 15.19 -16.31
N GLU A 152 -0.25 14.24 -15.37
CA GLU A 152 0.91 13.61 -14.73
C GLU A 152 1.78 12.86 -15.76
N ILE A 153 1.14 12.19 -16.73
CA ILE A 153 1.82 11.52 -17.85
C ILE A 153 2.61 12.55 -18.68
N ALA A 154 1.99 13.67 -19.04
CA ALA A 154 2.63 14.71 -19.83
C ALA A 154 3.82 15.35 -19.09
N ASP A 155 3.65 15.68 -17.80
CA ASP A 155 4.70 16.24 -16.97
C ASP A 155 5.89 15.28 -16.85
N TYR A 156 5.63 13.99 -16.68
CA TYR A 156 6.67 12.96 -16.63
C TYR A 156 7.41 12.82 -17.97
N GLN A 157 6.68 12.80 -19.09
CA GLN A 157 7.28 12.75 -20.42
C GLN A 157 8.16 13.97 -20.69
N GLN A 158 7.70 15.17 -20.29
CA GLN A 158 8.49 16.40 -20.40
C GLN A 158 9.78 16.32 -19.55
N ALA A 159 9.69 15.84 -18.31
CA ALA A 159 10.84 15.67 -17.43
C ALA A 159 11.85 14.65 -17.99
N LEU A 160 11.39 13.56 -18.62
CA LEU A 160 12.27 12.60 -19.29
C LEU A 160 12.98 13.22 -20.49
N GLN A 161 12.28 14.01 -21.30
CA GLN A 161 12.88 14.72 -22.44
C GLN A 161 13.96 15.71 -21.98
N GLN A 162 13.69 16.48 -20.92
CA GLN A 162 14.66 17.41 -20.33
C GLN A 162 15.92 16.71 -19.80
N LYS A 163 15.76 15.56 -19.11
CA LYS A 163 16.89 14.73 -18.67
C LYS A 163 17.69 14.17 -19.84
N ALA A 164 17.02 13.68 -20.89
CA ALA A 164 17.67 13.17 -22.09
C ALA A 164 18.42 14.26 -22.87
N GLN A 165 17.99 15.52 -22.76
CA GLN A 165 18.62 16.69 -23.37
C GLN A 165 19.75 17.30 -22.53
N GLY A 166 20.12 16.70 -21.38
CA GLY A 166 21.33 17.04 -20.65
C GLY A 166 21.27 18.33 -19.82
N VAL A 167 20.08 18.78 -19.40
CA VAL A 167 19.98 19.88 -18.44
C VAL A 167 20.26 19.34 -17.04
N SER A 168 21.53 19.42 -16.61
CA SER A 168 21.94 19.23 -15.22
C SER A 168 21.29 20.33 -14.38
N HIS A 169 20.29 19.97 -13.57
CA HIS A 169 19.93 20.82 -12.44
C HIS A 169 20.91 20.51 -11.31
N ASP A 170 21.98 21.30 -11.25
CA ASP A 170 22.75 21.47 -10.03
C ASP A 170 21.85 22.16 -9.00
N VAL A 171 21.51 21.45 -7.92
CA VAL A 171 21.21 22.02 -6.60
C VAL A 171 21.79 21.08 -5.54
#